data_AF-A0A534RJC6-F1
#
_entry.id   AF-A0A534RJC6-F1
#
_cell.length_a   1.000
_cell.length_b   1.000
_cell.length_c   1.000
_cell.angle_alpha   90.00
_cell.angle_beta   90.00
_cell.angle_gamma   90.00
#
_symmetry.space_group_name_H-M   'P 1'
#
loop_
_entity.id
_entity.type
_entity.pdbx_description
1 polymer ?
#
loop_
_entity_poly.entity_id
_entity_poly.type
_entity_poly.pdbx_seq_one_letter_code
_entity_poly.pdbx_strand_id
1 'polypeptide(L)'
;HVLRDHEKKDGFAGPRFLVRVAGLEMHPLDVASRTAYLKERAGIGYCNITKCCTEVCPESIHITDNAIIPLKERVVDDFYDPVRRVWRWLTGRRPGS
;
A
#
# COMPACT_ATOMS: atom_id res chain seq x y z
N HIS A 1 -13.68 -5.35 -10.70
CA HIS A 1 -13.09 -6.00 -11.89
C HIS A 1 -11.99 -6.98 -11.46
N VAL A 2 -10.90 -6.53 -10.84
CA VAL A 2 -9.73 -7.40 -10.50
C VAL A 2 -9.96 -8.49 -9.44
N LEU A 3 -10.81 -8.27 -8.44
CA LEU A 3 -11.19 -9.32 -7.45
C LEU A 3 -11.95 -10.49 -8.08
N ARG A 4 -12.43 -10.32 -9.31
CA ARG A 4 -13.19 -11.31 -10.06
C ARG A 4 -12.28 -12.24 -10.87
N ASP A 5 -11.07 -11.77 -11.24
CA ASP A 5 -10.12 -12.50 -12.09
C ASP A 5 -9.11 -13.36 -11.30
N HIS A 6 -8.97 -13.17 -9.99
CA HIS A 6 -7.90 -13.82 -9.21
C HIS A 6 -8.36 -14.88 -8.19
N GLU A 7 -9.66 -15.21 -8.07
CA GLU A 7 -10.23 -16.18 -7.09
C GLU A 7 -9.72 -16.07 -5.63
N LYS A 8 -9.06 -14.97 -5.26
CA LYS A 8 -8.43 -14.73 -3.94
C LYS A 8 -9.15 -13.62 -3.19
N LYS A 9 -10.46 -13.75 -3.01
CA LYS A 9 -11.28 -12.76 -2.29
C LYS A 9 -10.82 -12.57 -0.84
N ASP A 10 -10.32 -13.63 -0.21
CA ASP A 10 -9.85 -13.60 1.19
C ASP A 10 -8.48 -12.94 1.38
N GLY A 11 -7.75 -12.69 0.28
CA GLY A 11 -6.40 -12.11 0.33
C GLY A 11 -6.35 -10.59 0.14
N PHE A 12 -7.48 -9.93 -0.13
CA PHE A 12 -7.53 -8.50 -0.39
C PHE A 12 -8.42 -7.78 0.61
N ALA A 13 -7.83 -6.87 1.39
CA ALA A 13 -8.54 -6.13 2.43
C ALA A 13 -9.61 -5.17 1.86
N GLY A 14 -9.48 -4.73 0.61
CA GLY A 14 -10.43 -3.79 0.01
C GLY A 14 -10.07 -2.31 0.20
N PRO A 15 -10.62 -1.42 -0.66
CA PRO A 15 -10.23 0.00 -0.69
C PRO A 15 -10.53 0.73 0.61
N ARG A 16 -11.66 0.44 1.29
CA ARG A 16 -12.01 1.07 2.57
C ARG A 16 -10.94 0.83 3.65
N PHE A 17 -10.47 -0.40 3.78
CA PHE A 17 -9.44 -0.74 4.77
C PHE A 17 -8.08 -0.15 4.39
N LEU A 18 -7.75 -0.11 3.09
CA LEU A 18 -6.53 0.55 2.62
C LEU A 18 -6.52 2.04 2.92
N VAL A 19 -7.65 2.74 2.78
CA VAL A 19 -7.77 4.16 3.18
C VAL A 19 -7.53 4.33 4.69
N ARG A 20 -8.04 3.41 5.52
CA ARG A 20 -7.78 3.46 6.97
C ARG A 20 -6.30 3.26 7.28
N VAL A 21 -5.63 2.32 6.62
CA VAL A 21 -4.19 2.10 6.80
C VAL A 21 -3.39 3.29 6.29
N ALA A 22 -3.76 3.87 5.15
CA ALA A 22 -3.15 5.08 4.59
C ALA A 22 -3.14 6.24 5.59
N GLY A 23 -4.25 6.44 6.31
CA GLY A 23 -4.35 7.46 7.34
C GLY A 23 -3.42 7.23 8.55
N LEU A 24 -3.00 5.99 8.82
CA LEU A 24 -2.02 5.68 9.87
C LEU A 24 -0.59 5.74 9.33
N GLU A 25 -0.35 5.14 8.16
CA GLU A 25 0.98 4.99 7.56
C GLU A 25 1.60 6.32 7.10
N MET A 26 0.76 7.31 6.82
CA MET A 26 1.18 8.65 6.40
C MET A 26 1.03 9.69 7.51
N HIS A 27 0.61 9.29 8.71
CA HIS A 27 0.43 10.23 9.81
C HIS A 27 1.80 10.70 10.33
N PRO A 28 2.06 12.01 10.45
CA PRO A 28 3.39 12.53 10.78
C PRO A 28 3.88 12.14 12.18
N LEU A 29 2.97 11.82 13.10
CA LEU A 29 3.30 11.34 14.45
C LEU A 29 3.38 9.81 14.57
N ASP A 30 3.03 9.06 13.51
CA ASP A 30 3.10 7.60 13.53
C ASP A 30 4.48 7.16 13.01
N VAL A 31 5.23 6.49 13.87
CA VAL A 31 6.58 6.00 13.57
C VAL A 31 6.59 4.52 13.17
N ALA A 32 5.46 3.83 13.28
CA ALA A 32 5.37 2.41 12.94
C ALA A 32 5.16 2.22 11.44
N SER A 33 5.90 1.30 10.85
CA SER A 33 5.69 0.88 9.46
C SER A 33 4.74 -0.30 9.38
N ARG A 34 3.76 -0.22 8.47
CA ARG A 34 2.79 -1.27 8.16
C ARG A 34 2.98 -1.78 6.73
N THR A 35 4.06 -1.43 6.04
CA THR A 35 4.34 -1.86 4.66
C THR A 35 4.40 -3.38 4.52
N ALA A 36 4.95 -4.10 5.51
CA ALA A 36 4.94 -5.56 5.55
C ALA A 36 3.51 -6.14 5.60
N TYR A 37 2.67 -5.59 6.50
CA TYR A 37 1.26 -5.96 6.59
C TYR A 37 0.52 -5.69 5.27
N LEU A 38 0.78 -4.55 4.63
CA LEU A 38 0.16 -4.19 3.36
C LEU A 38 0.48 -5.18 2.24
N LYS A 39 1.73 -5.63 2.17
CA LYS A 39 2.20 -6.61 1.18
C LYS A 39 1.64 -8.01 1.44
N GLU A 40 1.71 -8.48 2.68
CA GLU A 40 1.50 -9.89 3.01
C GLU A 40 0.05 -10.23 3.36
N ARG A 41 -0.67 -9.31 4.01
CA ARG A 41 -2.00 -9.56 4.57
C ARG A 41 -3.09 -8.68 3.95
N ALA A 42 -2.80 -7.41 3.67
CA ALA A 42 -3.81 -6.51 3.10
C ALA A 42 -4.00 -6.70 1.58
N GLY A 43 -3.08 -7.40 0.92
CA GLY A 43 -3.18 -7.73 -0.50
C GLY A 43 -3.06 -6.52 -1.43
N ILE A 44 -2.32 -5.47 -1.04
CA ILE A 44 -2.22 -4.24 -1.83
C ILE A 44 -1.70 -4.47 -3.26
N GLY A 45 -0.93 -5.55 -3.46
CA GLY A 45 -0.46 -6.00 -4.76
C GLY A 45 -1.58 -6.40 -5.73
N TYR A 46 -2.76 -6.78 -5.23
CA TYR A 46 -3.90 -7.18 -6.06
C TYR A 46 -4.72 -6.01 -6.62
N CYS A 47 -4.43 -4.77 -6.21
CA CYS A 47 -5.10 -3.61 -6.79
C CYS A 47 -4.40 -3.14 -8.08
N ASN A 48 -5.11 -3.05 -9.21
CA ASN A 48 -4.53 -2.59 -10.48
C ASN A 48 -4.72 -1.08 -10.75
N ILE A 49 -5.07 -0.28 -9.74
CA ILE A 49 -5.15 1.20 -9.86
C ILE A 49 -6.11 1.67 -10.98
N THR A 50 -7.12 0.87 -11.34
CA THR A 50 -8.08 1.20 -12.41
C THR A 50 -9.15 2.22 -11.99
N LYS A 51 -8.97 2.90 -10.86
CA LYS A 51 -9.93 3.85 -10.25
C LYS A 51 -11.36 3.34 -9.99
N CYS A 52 -11.62 2.04 -10.12
CA CYS A 52 -12.94 1.45 -9.88
C CYS A 52 -13.51 1.65 -8.47
N CYS A 53 -12.66 1.94 -7.48
CA CYS A 53 -13.11 2.28 -6.13
C CYS A 53 -13.44 3.76 -5.94
N THR A 54 -12.83 4.64 -6.73
CA THR A 54 -13.10 6.08 -6.74
C THR A 54 -14.42 6.36 -7.47
N GLU A 55 -14.64 5.74 -8.62
CA GLU A 55 -15.81 5.97 -9.49
C GLU A 55 -17.16 5.61 -8.83
N VAL A 56 -17.15 4.63 -7.92
CA VAL A 56 -18.36 4.15 -7.23
C VAL A 56 -18.53 4.76 -5.84
N CYS A 57 -17.59 5.62 -5.40
CA CYS A 57 -17.63 6.18 -4.05
C CYS A 57 -18.68 7.30 -3.97
N PRO A 58 -19.70 7.19 -3.10
CA PRO A 58 -20.75 8.22 -3.00
C PRO A 58 -20.20 9.58 -2.53
N GLU A 59 -19.13 9.56 -1.74
CA GLU A 59 -18.49 10.74 -1.18
C GLU A 59 -17.45 11.37 -2.11
N SER A 60 -17.29 10.86 -3.35
CA SER A 60 -16.33 11.36 -4.35
C SER A 60 -14.88 11.48 -3.84
N ILE A 61 -14.49 10.62 -2.89
CA ILE A 61 -13.15 10.61 -2.31
C ILE A 61 -12.17 10.06 -3.36
N HIS A 62 -11.05 10.76 -3.59
CA HIS A 62 -9.97 10.30 -4.47
C HIS A 62 -9.13 9.18 -3.83
N ILE A 63 -9.78 8.05 -3.52
CA ILE A 63 -9.19 6.90 -2.79
C ILE A 63 -7.94 6.38 -3.51
N THR A 64 -8.02 6.24 -4.83
CA THR A 64 -6.91 5.69 -5.61
C THR A 64 -5.67 6.59 -5.51
N ASP A 65 -5.86 7.89 -5.73
CA ASP A 65 -4.76 8.86 -5.83
C ASP A 65 -4.19 9.25 -4.46
N ASN A 66 -5.05 9.42 -3.45
CA ASN A 66 -4.62 9.91 -2.12
C ASN A 66 -4.30 8.79 -1.11
N ALA A 67 -4.69 7.54 -1.38
CA ALA A 67 -4.44 6.42 -0.46
C ALA A 67 -3.74 5.24 -1.13
N ILE A 68 -4.29 4.69 -2.22
CA ILE A 68 -3.77 3.44 -2.79
C ILE A 68 -2.39 3.64 -3.44
N ILE A 69 -2.20 4.69 -4.24
CA ILE A 69 -0.92 4.98 -4.89
C ILE A 69 0.19 5.22 -3.85
N PRO A 70 0.04 6.13 -2.86
CA PRO A 70 1.07 6.36 -1.85
C PRO A 70 1.45 5.11 -1.05
N LEU A 71 0.46 4.27 -0.71
CA LEU A 71 0.73 3.02 -0.02
C LEU A 71 1.49 2.01 -0.89
N LYS A 72 1.16 1.94 -2.19
CA LYS A 72 1.89 1.08 -3.13
C LYS A 72 3.33 1.55 -3.30
N GLU A 73 3.54 2.85 -3.47
CA GLU A 73 4.88 3.44 -3.58
C GLU A 73 5.75 3.08 -2.37
N ARG A 74 5.22 3.25 -1.15
CA ARG A 74 5.92 2.83 0.08
C ARG A 74 6.27 1.35 0.11
N VAL A 75 5.36 0.48 -0.31
CA VAL A 75 5.61 -0.97 -0.37
C VAL A 75 6.67 -1.30 -1.44
N VAL A 76 6.68 -0.59 -2.57
CA VAL A 76 7.71 -0.73 -3.61
C VAL A 76 9.08 -0.27 -3.10
N ASP A 77 9.15 0.88 -2.44
CA ASP A 77 10.39 1.44 -1.87
C ASP A 77 11.03 0.52 -0.82
N ASP A 78 10.21 -0.12 0.02
CA ASP A 78 10.70 -1.00 1.08
C ASP A 78 11.14 -2.37 0.55
N PHE A 79 10.35 -2.98 -0.34
CA PHE A 79 10.53 -4.39 -0.71
C PHE A 79 11.11 -4.64 -2.09
N TYR A 80 10.95 -3.69 -3.03
CA TYR A 80 11.24 -3.93 -4.44
C TYR A 80 12.34 -3.02 -5.00
N ASP A 81 12.64 -1.87 -4.38
CA ASP A 81 13.70 -0.97 -4.84
C ASP A 81 15.11 -1.58 -4.61
N PRO A 82 15.81 -2.01 -5.70
CA PRO A 82 17.12 -2.63 -5.60
C PRO A 82 18.22 -1.59 -5.32
N VAL A 83 18.04 -0.34 -5.74
CA VAL A 83 19.00 0.75 -5.53
C VAL A 83 19.04 1.11 -4.06
N ARG A 84 17.88 1.29 -3.43
CA ARG A 84 17.80 1.49 -1.97
C ARG A 84 18.35 0.30 -1.20
N ARG A 85 18.13 -0.94 -1.66
CA ARG A 85 18.70 -2.14 -1.02
C ARG A 85 20.23 -2.13 -1.08
N VAL A 86 20.82 -1.85 -2.25
CA VAL A 86 22.27 -1.74 -2.43
C VAL A 86 22.85 -0.58 -1.62
N TRP A 87 22.19 0.57 -1.62
CA TRP A 87 22.57 1.73 -0.82
C TRP A 87 22.56 1.44 0.69
N ARG A 88 21.53 0.75 1.20
CA ARG A 88 21.46 0.32 2.61
C ARG A 88 22.57 -0.67 2.96
N TRP A 89 22.88 -1.61 2.05
CA TRP A 89 23.99 -2.55 2.23
C TRP A 89 25.34 -1.82 2.31
N LEU A 90 25.56 -0.82 1.45
CA LEU A 90 26.77 0.00 1.46
C LEU A 90 26.87 0.95 2.68
N THR A 91 25.75 1.49 3.16
CA THR A 91 25.73 2.50 4.24
C THR A 91 25.50 1.92 5.65
N GLY A 92 25.27 0.61 5.78
CA GLY A 92 25.14 -0.07 7.08
C GLY A 92 23.89 0.29 7.90
N ARG A 93 22.96 1.09 7.37
CA ARG A 93 21.72 1.47 8.07
C ARG A 93 20.64 0.38 7.93
N ARG A 94 20.34 -0.31 9.04
CA ARG A 94 19.18 -1.21 9.17
C ARG A 94 17.89 -0.37 9.33
N PRO A 95 16.73 -0.84 8.80
CA PRO A 95 15.47 -0.14 9.00
C PRO A 95 14.95 -0.39 10.43
N GLY A 96 14.63 0.69 11.16
CA GLY A 96 13.90 0.62 12.44
C GLY A 96 14.63 1.13 13.69
N SER A 97 15.27 2.31 13.64
CA SER A 97 15.60 3.10 14.84
C SER A 97 14.96 4.48 14.77
#